data_AF-A0A2V8EUM3-F1
#
_entry.id   AF-A0A2V8EUM3-F1
#
_cell.length_a   1.000
_cell.length_b   1.000
_cell.length_c   1.000
_cell.angle_alpha   90.00
_cell.angle_beta   90.00
_cell.angle_gamma   90.00
#
_symmetry.space_group_name_H-M   'P 1'
#
loop_
_entity.id
_entity.type
_entity.pdbx_description
1 polymer ?
#
loop_
_entity_poly.entity_id
_entity_poly.type
_entity_poly.pdbx_seq_one_letter_code
_entity_poly.pdbx_strand_id
1 'polypeptide(L)'
;MEGSGGASGVPGRAYLPGTEMPEGRAAGESSLRENEETMRTSARERSGSRCGRTLWRAVVAGAVLVGGVCPARALTTPACLAKKLDAWGKLRKCQATENGRALQARPADPAKCQTSFDARLATLNALATTAAIPCRSQMNGDGTVTDLDTGLQWEQKTDDGSVHDEENEFDWSPTLGRPDGTAFTTFLGTLNNATSRDGTTSSGCFAGHCDWRLPSIVELRTIVDLTAPGCGDGGACIDQTVFGPTIAFFYWSATTDADLPVFAWGVAFGADGGVSSAIEDATLFVRGARSAL
;
A
#
# COMPACT_ATOMS: atom_id res chain seq x y z
N MET A 1 61.82 -15.21 -52.30
CA MET A 1 61.60 -14.77 -50.90
C MET A 1 60.15 -15.12 -50.60
N GLU A 2 59.85 -16.37 -50.28
CA GLU A 2 59.87 -16.93 -48.90
C GLU A 2 59.02 -16.07 -47.94
N GLY A 3 57.99 -16.55 -47.24
CA GLY A 3 57.48 -17.91 -47.01
C GLY A 3 56.00 -17.86 -46.59
N SER A 4 55.27 -18.98 -46.72
CA SER A 4 54.87 -19.91 -45.63
C SER A 4 53.97 -19.25 -44.57
N GLY A 5 52.74 -19.68 -44.26
CA GLY A 5 52.07 -20.98 -44.34
C GLY A 5 51.29 -21.17 -43.02
N GLY A 6 50.27 -22.04 -43.01
CA GLY A 6 49.74 -22.60 -41.75
C GLY A 6 48.24 -22.43 -41.53
N ALA A 7 47.50 -23.46 -41.94
CA ALA A 7 46.11 -23.70 -41.57
C ALA A 7 46.00 -24.48 -40.25
N SER A 8 44.78 -24.45 -39.69
CA SER A 8 44.13 -25.53 -38.92
C SER A 8 44.42 -25.66 -37.43
N GLY A 9 43.36 -25.89 -36.66
CA GLY A 9 43.45 -26.48 -35.32
C GLY A 9 42.33 -26.09 -34.35
N VAL A 10 41.16 -26.71 -34.48
CA VAL A 10 40.24 -26.91 -33.34
C VAL A 10 40.78 -28.06 -32.50
N PRO A 11 40.75 -27.95 -31.16
CA PRO A 11 40.28 -29.04 -30.31
C PRO A 11 39.23 -28.50 -29.30
N GLY A 12 38.16 -29.20 -28.95
CA GLY A 12 38.10 -30.59 -28.54
C GLY A 12 37.75 -30.62 -27.04
N ARG A 13 36.46 -30.84 -26.74
CA ARG A 13 35.93 -31.07 -25.38
C ARG A 13 36.68 -32.21 -24.69
N ALA A 14 37.07 -32.01 -23.43
CA ALA A 14 37.40 -33.07 -22.49
C ALA A 14 36.55 -32.90 -21.21
N TYR A 15 35.94 -34.00 -20.79
CA TYR A 15 35.23 -34.22 -19.53
C TYR A 15 36.19 -34.88 -18.53
N LEU A 16 35.77 -34.95 -17.26
CA LEU A 16 36.29 -35.69 -16.08
C LEU A 16 36.86 -34.79 -14.95
N PRO A 17 36.90 -35.26 -13.68
CA PRO A 17 35.78 -35.65 -12.82
C PRO A 17 35.88 -34.93 -11.46
N GLY A 18 34.98 -35.26 -10.53
CA GLY A 18 34.67 -34.47 -9.33
C GLY A 18 35.77 -34.26 -8.29
N THR A 19 35.55 -33.22 -7.49
CA THR A 19 36.13 -33.06 -6.15
C THR A 19 35.03 -32.70 -5.16
N GLU A 20 35.22 -33.24 -3.96
CA GLU A 20 34.24 -33.49 -2.91
C GLU A 20 33.67 -32.22 -2.26
N MET A 21 32.43 -32.35 -1.77
CA MET A 21 31.79 -31.39 -0.87
C MET A 21 32.34 -31.54 0.55
N PRO A 22 32.59 -30.44 1.28
CA PRO A 22 32.62 -30.48 2.72
C PRO A 22 31.21 -30.23 3.28
N GLU A 23 30.74 -31.18 4.09
CA GLU A 23 29.60 -31.01 4.99
C GLU A 23 29.85 -29.84 5.95
N GLY A 24 28.99 -28.81 5.86
CA GLY A 24 29.00 -27.64 6.72
C GLY A 24 27.66 -27.48 7.43
N ARG A 25 27.60 -28.08 8.63
CA ARG A 25 26.64 -27.89 9.74
C ARG A 25 25.52 -26.85 9.58
N ALA A 26 24.31 -27.34 9.85
CA ALA A 26 23.10 -26.60 10.16
C ALA A 26 23.33 -25.46 11.19
N ALA A 27 23.13 -24.23 10.74
CA ALA A 27 22.91 -23.05 11.56
C ALA A 27 21.64 -22.37 11.06
N GLY A 28 20.47 -22.89 11.46
CA GLY A 28 19.17 -22.37 11.01
C GLY A 28 18.02 -22.56 12.00
N GLU A 29 18.18 -23.37 13.04
CA GLU A 29 17.09 -23.67 13.99
C GLU A 29 17.19 -22.91 15.33
N SER A 30 18.31 -22.25 15.65
CA SER A 30 18.43 -21.49 16.91
C SER A 30 17.78 -20.10 16.83
N SER A 31 17.89 -19.43 15.67
CA SER A 31 17.32 -18.09 15.45
C SER A 31 15.78 -18.09 15.50
N LEU A 32 15.13 -19.16 15.02
CA LEU A 32 13.67 -19.28 15.07
C LEU A 32 13.15 -19.57 16.48
N ARG A 33 13.90 -20.29 17.32
CA ARG A 33 13.52 -20.57 18.72
C ARG A 33 13.69 -19.36 19.64
N GLU A 34 14.70 -18.53 19.40
CA GLU A 34 14.92 -17.29 20.16
C GLU A 34 13.84 -16.24 19.89
N ASN A 35 13.33 -16.20 18.65
CA ASN A 35 12.20 -15.34 18.27
C ASN A 35 10.85 -15.82 18.89
N GLU A 36 10.66 -17.13 19.09
CA GLU A 36 9.44 -17.68 19.69
C GLU A 36 9.36 -17.45 21.21
N GLU A 37 10.50 -17.48 21.93
CA GLU A 37 10.56 -17.15 23.36
C GLU A 37 10.36 -15.65 23.65
N THR A 38 10.82 -14.79 22.74
CA THR A 38 10.63 -13.33 22.84
C THR A 38 9.15 -12.93 22.60
N MET A 39 8.42 -13.72 21.81
CA MET A 39 6.98 -13.50 21.57
C MET A 39 6.09 -14.04 22.71
N ARG A 40 6.52 -15.10 23.41
CA ARG A 40 5.81 -15.63 24.60
C ARG A 40 5.96 -14.76 25.85
N THR A 41 7.07 -14.03 25.98
CA THR A 41 7.32 -13.12 27.09
C THR A 41 6.54 -11.81 26.97
N SER A 42 6.31 -11.32 25.75
CA SER A 42 5.47 -10.12 25.50
C SER A 42 3.96 -10.38 25.58
N ALA A 43 3.52 -11.64 25.46
CA ALA A 43 2.11 -12.03 25.61
C ALA A 43 1.62 -12.11 27.06
N ARG A 44 2.50 -11.97 28.07
CA ARG A 44 2.11 -12.04 29.49
C ARG A 44 1.90 -10.69 30.18
N GLU A 45 2.06 -9.57 29.48
CA GLU A 45 1.84 -8.22 30.02
C GLU A 45 0.61 -7.52 29.43
N ARG A 46 -0.55 -8.18 29.40
CA ARG A 46 -1.85 -7.47 29.47
C ARG A 46 -2.89 -8.29 30.22
N SER A 47 -2.91 -8.16 31.55
CA SER A 47 -4.17 -8.18 32.30
C SER A 47 -3.96 -7.56 33.66
N GLY A 48 -4.34 -6.28 33.79
CA GLY A 48 -4.17 -5.57 35.05
C GLY A 48 -4.62 -4.12 35.08
N SER A 49 -5.45 -3.64 34.14
CA SER A 49 -6.18 -2.38 34.38
C SER A 49 -7.42 -2.68 35.22
N ARG A 50 -7.21 -2.95 36.51
CA ARG A 50 -8.25 -2.70 37.51
C ARG A 50 -7.85 -1.41 38.20
N CYS A 51 -8.60 -0.35 37.92
CA CYS A 51 -8.67 0.79 38.81
C CYS A 51 -9.18 0.24 40.16
N GLY A 52 -8.26 -0.04 41.09
CA GLY A 52 -8.59 -0.58 42.39
C GLY A 52 -9.36 0.47 43.18
N ARG A 53 -10.67 0.28 43.34
CA ARG A 53 -11.43 0.94 44.41
C ARG A 53 -11.00 0.31 45.73
N THR A 54 -9.94 0.82 46.34
CA THR A 54 -9.64 0.57 47.75
C THR A 54 -10.65 1.34 48.58
N LEU A 55 -11.76 0.67 48.95
CA LEU A 55 -12.66 1.12 50.01
C LEU A 55 -11.91 1.05 51.35
N TRP A 56 -11.30 2.14 51.77
CA TRP A 56 -10.85 2.31 53.14
C TRP A 56 -12.07 2.47 54.05
N ARG A 57 -12.26 1.53 54.99
CA ARG A 57 -13.13 1.76 56.16
C ARG A 57 -12.45 2.80 57.05
N ALA A 58 -13.26 3.77 57.49
CA ALA A 58 -12.86 5.05 58.05
C ALA A 58 -12.00 4.99 59.32
N VAL A 59 -11.03 5.90 59.40
CA VAL A 59 -10.71 6.66 60.61
C VAL A 59 -10.71 8.13 60.23
N VAL A 60 -11.45 8.94 60.99
CA VAL A 60 -11.73 10.35 60.75
C VAL A 60 -10.46 11.18 60.88
N ALA A 61 -9.99 11.76 59.78
CA ALA A 61 -9.21 12.99 59.74
C ALA A 61 -9.32 13.58 58.32
N GLY A 62 -9.68 14.87 58.23
CA GLY A 62 -10.00 15.55 56.99
C GLY A 62 -8.84 15.55 55.99
N ALA A 63 -9.01 14.81 54.90
CA ALA A 63 -8.16 14.91 53.72
C ALA A 63 -9.07 15.15 52.51
N VAL A 64 -8.92 16.32 51.88
CA VAL A 64 -9.55 16.65 50.61
C VAL A 64 -9.05 15.67 49.55
N LEU A 65 -9.90 14.73 49.12
CA LEU A 65 -9.62 13.88 47.98
C LEU A 65 -9.72 14.72 46.71
N VAL A 66 -8.59 15.26 46.26
CA VAL A 66 -8.45 15.74 44.88
C VAL A 66 -8.53 14.50 43.99
N GLY A 67 -9.70 14.27 43.39
CA GLY A 67 -9.87 13.26 42.36
C GLY A 67 -8.92 13.56 41.21
N GLY A 68 -7.80 12.84 41.14
CA GLY A 68 -6.91 12.88 39.99
C GLY A 68 -7.68 12.39 38.77
N VAL A 69 -8.10 13.32 37.91
CA VAL A 69 -8.54 13.00 36.56
C VAL A 69 -7.29 12.46 35.86
N CYS A 70 -7.18 11.14 35.69
CA CYS A 70 -6.18 10.59 34.80
C CYS A 70 -6.41 11.24 33.43
N PRO A 71 -5.46 12.03 32.89
CA PRO A 71 -5.64 12.57 31.55
C PRO A 71 -5.81 11.38 30.61
N ALA A 72 -6.86 11.40 29.80
CA ALA A 72 -7.04 10.43 28.74
C ALA A 72 -5.76 10.42 27.90
N ARG A 73 -5.18 9.23 27.70
CA ARG A 73 -3.94 9.11 26.92
C ARG A 73 -4.18 9.71 25.54
N ALA A 74 -3.36 10.71 25.19
CA ALA A 74 -3.45 11.39 23.90
C ALA A 74 -3.34 10.36 22.76
N LEU A 75 -4.13 10.57 21.71
CA LEU A 75 -4.10 9.73 20.51
C LEU A 75 -2.76 9.93 19.79
N THR A 76 -2.09 8.83 19.43
CA THR A 76 -0.86 8.86 18.63
C THR A 76 -1.14 8.30 17.23
N THR A 77 -0.28 8.60 16.25
CA THR A 77 -0.41 8.06 14.88
C THR A 77 -0.52 6.53 14.87
N PRO A 78 0.38 5.74 15.49
CA PRO A 78 0.24 4.28 15.49
C PRO A 78 -1.07 3.80 16.14
N ALA A 79 -1.51 4.47 17.21
CA ALA A 79 -2.77 4.13 17.87
C ALA A 79 -4.00 4.47 17.00
N CYS A 80 -3.91 5.54 16.19
CA CYS A 80 -4.97 5.95 15.29
C CYS A 80 -5.09 4.98 14.09
N LEU A 81 -3.96 4.66 13.43
CA LEU A 81 -3.90 3.69 12.34
C LEU A 81 -4.41 2.31 12.80
N ALA A 82 -3.98 1.84 13.97
CA ALA A 82 -4.45 0.58 14.54
C ALA A 82 -5.98 0.57 14.79
N LYS A 83 -6.56 1.71 15.20
CA LYS A 83 -8.02 1.84 15.39
C LYS A 83 -8.78 1.83 14.07
N LYS A 84 -8.21 2.35 12.98
CA LYS A 84 -8.82 2.25 11.64
C LYS A 84 -8.77 0.82 11.12
N LEU A 85 -7.65 0.12 11.31
CA LEU A 85 -7.55 -1.29 10.94
C LEU A 85 -8.56 -2.17 11.71
N ASP A 86 -8.76 -1.91 13.01
CA ASP A 86 -9.82 -2.54 13.81
C ASP A 86 -11.23 -2.23 13.27
N ALA A 87 -11.47 -1.02 12.77
CA ALA A 87 -12.74 -0.64 12.15
C ALA A 87 -13.00 -1.46 10.86
N TRP A 88 -12.00 -1.63 10.00
CA TRP A 88 -12.07 -2.50 8.82
C TRP A 88 -12.39 -3.96 9.19
N GLY A 89 -11.73 -4.49 10.22
CA GLY A 89 -12.03 -5.84 10.72
C GLY A 89 -13.49 -5.99 11.20
N LYS A 90 -14.03 -4.97 11.86
CA LYS A 90 -15.45 -4.94 12.28
C LYS A 90 -16.41 -4.83 11.12
N LEU A 91 -16.08 -4.04 10.10
CA LEU A 91 -16.87 -3.92 8.86
C LEU A 91 -17.02 -5.30 8.20
N ARG A 92 -15.90 -5.98 7.93
CA ARG A 92 -15.91 -7.32 7.32
C ARG A 92 -16.70 -8.34 8.12
N LYS A 93 -16.55 -8.35 9.45
CA LYS A 93 -17.32 -9.24 10.32
C LYS A 93 -18.83 -8.96 10.26
N CYS A 94 -19.21 -7.68 10.24
CA CYS A 94 -20.60 -7.28 10.10
C CYS A 94 -21.18 -7.72 8.75
N GLN A 95 -20.48 -7.41 7.65
CA GLN A 95 -20.89 -7.78 6.30
C GLN A 95 -21.04 -9.30 6.14
N ALA A 96 -20.08 -10.09 6.62
CA ALA A 96 -20.18 -11.55 6.61
C ALA A 96 -21.42 -12.07 7.37
N THR A 97 -21.76 -11.43 8.49
CA THR A 97 -22.96 -11.78 9.28
C THR A 97 -24.24 -11.47 8.52
N GLU A 98 -24.35 -10.29 7.91
CA GLU A 98 -25.54 -9.87 7.17
C GLU A 98 -25.69 -10.66 5.86
N ASN A 99 -24.61 -10.93 5.15
CA ASN A 99 -24.61 -11.81 3.98
C ASN A 99 -25.05 -13.23 4.36
N GLY A 100 -24.59 -13.76 5.50
CA GLY A 100 -25.05 -15.04 6.03
C GLY A 100 -26.55 -15.07 6.36
N ARG A 101 -27.12 -13.97 6.87
CA ARG A 101 -28.57 -13.83 7.09
C ARG A 101 -29.33 -13.82 5.77
N ALA A 102 -28.86 -13.05 4.78
CA ALA A 102 -29.48 -12.96 3.47
C ALA A 102 -29.54 -14.33 2.76
N LEU A 103 -28.45 -15.11 2.83
CA LEU A 103 -28.40 -16.48 2.29
C LEU A 103 -29.39 -17.44 2.97
N GLN A 104 -29.76 -17.17 4.22
CA GLN A 104 -30.76 -17.95 4.96
C GLN A 104 -32.19 -17.41 4.78
N ALA A 105 -32.40 -16.49 3.83
CA ALA A 105 -33.66 -15.76 3.63
C ALA A 105 -34.15 -15.05 4.91
N ARG A 106 -33.23 -14.67 5.80
CA ARG A 106 -33.52 -13.88 7.01
C ARG A 106 -33.36 -12.40 6.69
N PRO A 107 -34.12 -11.51 7.38
CA PRO A 107 -33.89 -10.07 7.27
C PRO A 107 -32.41 -9.73 7.54
N ALA A 108 -31.81 -9.03 6.58
CA ALA A 108 -30.43 -8.59 6.59
C ALA A 108 -30.39 -7.11 6.18
N ASP A 109 -29.44 -6.39 6.75
CA ASP A 109 -29.19 -4.99 6.48
C ASP A 109 -27.66 -4.81 6.37
N PRO A 110 -27.06 -5.09 5.20
CA PRO A 110 -25.63 -4.90 4.99
C PRO A 110 -25.24 -3.41 5.00
N ALA A 111 -26.18 -2.50 4.70
CA ALA A 111 -25.90 -1.07 4.65
C ALA A 111 -25.51 -0.51 6.03
N LYS A 112 -26.12 -1.00 7.12
CA LYS A 112 -25.73 -0.58 8.49
C LYS A 112 -24.25 -0.81 8.82
N CYS A 113 -23.63 -1.82 8.18
CA CYS A 113 -22.23 -2.14 8.41
C CYS A 113 -21.34 -0.99 7.89
N GLN A 114 -21.65 -0.50 6.69
CA GLN A 114 -20.94 0.64 6.09
C GLN A 114 -21.17 1.91 6.89
N THR A 115 -22.43 2.23 7.23
CA THR A 115 -22.77 3.42 8.04
C THR A 115 -22.01 3.45 9.37
N SER A 116 -21.89 2.29 10.04
CA SER A 116 -21.15 2.18 11.30
C SER A 116 -19.64 2.38 11.12
N PHE A 117 -19.10 1.88 10.01
CA PHE A 117 -17.70 2.04 9.64
C PHE A 117 -17.37 3.50 9.30
N ASP A 118 -18.18 4.13 8.46
CA ASP A 118 -17.98 5.53 8.04
C ASP A 118 -18.03 6.48 9.25
N ALA A 119 -19.01 6.29 10.16
CA ALA A 119 -19.10 7.06 11.39
C ALA A 119 -17.84 6.88 12.28
N ARG A 120 -17.27 5.67 12.29
CA ARG A 120 -16.05 5.38 13.04
C ARG A 120 -14.82 6.03 12.40
N LEU A 121 -14.68 5.96 11.08
CA LEU A 121 -13.60 6.65 10.37
C LEU A 121 -13.69 8.16 10.56
N ALA A 122 -14.87 8.77 10.40
CA ALA A 122 -15.09 10.19 10.62
C ALA A 122 -14.67 10.64 12.02
N THR A 123 -15.01 9.84 13.05
CA THR A 123 -14.59 10.11 14.43
C THR A 123 -13.07 10.07 14.58
N LEU A 124 -12.40 9.05 14.01
CA LEU A 124 -10.94 8.93 14.08
C LEU A 124 -10.22 10.05 13.33
N ASN A 125 -10.75 10.46 12.18
CA ASN A 125 -10.23 11.57 11.38
C ASN A 125 -10.34 12.90 12.12
N ALA A 126 -11.50 13.19 12.71
CA ALA A 126 -11.68 14.41 13.52
C ALA A 126 -10.73 14.47 14.73
N LEU A 127 -10.52 13.33 15.41
CA LEU A 127 -9.56 13.24 16.51
C LEU A 127 -8.11 13.44 16.03
N ALA A 128 -7.74 12.87 14.88
CA ALA A 128 -6.42 13.03 14.30
C ALA A 128 -6.15 14.49 13.90
N THR A 129 -7.12 15.16 13.26
CA THR A 129 -7.06 16.59 12.94
C THR A 129 -6.89 17.44 14.20
N THR A 130 -7.67 17.16 15.25
CA THR A 130 -7.58 17.90 16.53
C THR A 130 -6.20 17.73 17.18
N ALA A 131 -5.59 16.55 17.04
CA ALA A 131 -4.28 16.24 17.58
C ALA A 131 -3.12 16.63 16.64
N ALA A 132 -3.41 17.15 15.43
CA ALA A 132 -2.43 17.45 14.38
C ALA A 132 -1.48 16.27 14.08
N ILE A 133 -2.05 15.05 14.01
CA ILE A 133 -1.29 13.82 13.70
C ILE A 133 -1.73 13.21 12.36
N PRO A 134 -0.81 12.59 11.60
CA PRO A 134 -1.21 11.77 10.47
C PRO A 134 -1.96 10.52 10.96
N CYS A 135 -3.04 10.16 10.27
CA CYS A 135 -3.83 8.97 10.57
C CYS A 135 -4.46 8.33 9.33
N ARG A 136 -4.10 8.74 8.11
CA ARG A 136 -4.68 8.19 6.89
C ARG A 136 -3.90 6.99 6.36
N SER A 137 -2.63 7.22 6.06
CA SER A 137 -1.81 6.28 5.32
C SER A 137 -0.83 5.54 6.23
N GLN A 138 -0.55 4.28 5.87
CA GLN A 138 0.48 3.44 6.48
C GLN A 138 1.49 3.04 5.40
N MET A 139 2.74 3.48 5.54
CA MET A 139 3.85 2.96 4.73
C MET A 139 4.18 1.54 5.18
N ASN A 140 4.23 0.58 4.25
CA ASN A 140 4.41 -0.84 4.58
C ASN A 140 5.89 -1.27 4.60
N GLY A 141 6.79 -0.44 4.07
CA GLY A 141 8.24 -0.72 4.03
C GLY A 141 8.69 -1.65 2.89
N ASP A 142 7.78 -1.97 1.96
CA ASP A 142 7.98 -2.87 0.82
C ASP A 142 7.76 -2.17 -0.54
N GLY A 143 7.80 -0.83 -0.55
CA GLY A 143 7.47 -0.01 -1.72
C GLY A 143 5.98 0.30 -1.88
N THR A 144 5.13 -0.06 -0.90
CA THR A 144 3.69 0.22 -0.95
C THR A 144 3.20 1.06 0.22
N VAL A 145 2.05 1.70 0.04
CA VAL A 145 1.35 2.46 1.08
C VAL A 145 -0.12 2.07 1.14
N THR A 146 -0.60 1.76 2.34
CA THR A 146 -2.02 1.44 2.57
C THR A 146 -2.76 2.70 3.05
N ASP A 147 -3.77 3.12 2.30
CA ASP A 147 -4.72 4.15 2.72
C ASP A 147 -5.86 3.52 3.54
N LEU A 148 -5.88 3.79 4.84
CA LEU A 148 -6.85 3.21 5.78
C LEU A 148 -8.22 3.89 5.73
N ASP A 149 -8.38 5.02 5.01
CA ASP A 149 -9.69 5.63 4.78
C ASP A 149 -10.43 4.97 3.62
N THR A 150 -9.71 4.57 2.56
CA THR A 150 -10.32 3.93 1.38
C THR A 150 -10.18 2.41 1.36
N GLY A 151 -9.24 1.85 2.12
CA GLY A 151 -8.91 0.43 2.08
C GLY A 151 -8.09 0.04 0.84
N LEU A 152 -7.54 1.01 0.12
CA LEU A 152 -6.66 0.80 -1.02
C LEU A 152 -5.20 0.72 -0.59
N GLN A 153 -4.43 -0.08 -1.30
CA GLN A 153 -2.97 -0.05 -1.22
C GLN A 153 -2.43 0.45 -2.56
N TRP A 154 -1.48 1.35 -2.48
CA TRP A 154 -0.89 2.06 -3.59
C TRP A 154 0.57 1.68 -3.72
N GLU A 155 1.03 1.64 -4.96
CA GLU A 155 2.44 1.66 -5.28
C GLU A 155 3.03 3.04 -4.91
N GLN A 156 4.17 3.04 -4.22
CA GLN A 156 4.96 4.25 -4.00
C GLN A 156 5.90 4.45 -5.19
N LYS A 157 6.00 5.68 -5.67
CA LYS A 157 6.94 6.02 -6.74
C LYS A 157 8.37 6.11 -6.22
N THR A 158 9.32 6.01 -7.13
CA THR A 158 10.75 6.15 -6.87
C THR A 158 11.38 7.13 -7.87
N ASP A 159 12.63 7.49 -7.63
CA ASP A 159 13.53 8.15 -8.61
C ASP A 159 14.78 7.27 -8.66
N ASP A 160 14.71 6.24 -9.49
CA ASP A 160 15.74 5.22 -9.57
C ASP A 160 15.93 4.62 -10.98
N GLY A 161 14.97 4.76 -11.90
CA GLY A 161 14.91 4.15 -13.22
C GLY A 161 14.33 2.73 -13.24
N SER A 162 13.63 2.30 -12.18
CA SER A 162 12.85 1.04 -12.18
C SER A 162 11.49 1.26 -12.85
N VAL A 163 10.61 0.26 -12.86
CA VAL A 163 9.22 0.47 -13.33
C VAL A 163 8.44 1.45 -12.43
N HIS A 164 8.90 1.66 -11.19
CA HIS A 164 8.30 2.54 -10.18
C HIS A 164 8.77 3.99 -10.30
N ASP A 165 9.70 4.26 -11.20
CA ASP A 165 10.29 5.58 -11.43
C ASP A 165 9.23 6.63 -11.79
N GLU A 166 9.35 7.84 -11.23
CA GLU A 166 8.36 8.91 -11.39
C GLU A 166 8.34 9.48 -12.82
N GLU A 167 9.46 9.43 -13.53
CA GLU A 167 9.63 9.91 -14.89
C GLU A 167 9.11 8.93 -15.95
N ASN A 168 8.73 7.71 -15.57
CA ASN A 168 8.16 6.76 -16.52
C ASN A 168 6.77 7.18 -16.99
N GLU A 169 6.63 7.33 -18.29
CA GLU A 169 5.37 7.56 -18.98
C GLU A 169 4.90 6.31 -19.73
N PHE A 170 3.59 6.14 -19.83
CA PHE A 170 2.95 4.99 -20.47
C PHE A 170 1.71 5.43 -21.24
N ASP A 171 1.47 4.80 -22.38
CA ASP A 171 0.23 4.94 -23.14
C ASP A 171 -0.87 4.01 -22.60
N TRP A 172 -2.12 4.44 -22.75
CA TRP A 172 -3.30 3.67 -22.33
C TRP A 172 -3.72 2.68 -23.42
N SER A 173 -3.70 3.10 -24.69
CA SER A 173 -3.95 2.27 -25.86
C SER A 173 -3.29 2.84 -27.12
N PRO A 174 -2.36 2.12 -27.77
CA PRO A 174 -1.84 2.54 -29.07
C PRO A 174 -2.82 2.23 -30.21
N THR A 175 -3.83 1.38 -29.97
CA THR A 175 -4.85 1.01 -30.96
C THR A 175 -6.18 1.74 -30.78
N LEU A 176 -6.31 2.51 -29.70
CA LEU A 176 -7.49 3.23 -29.24
C LEU A 176 -8.71 2.34 -28.93
N GLY A 177 -9.39 2.64 -27.84
CA GLY A 177 -10.59 1.97 -27.35
C GLY A 177 -10.37 0.61 -26.70
N ARG A 178 -9.12 0.24 -26.39
CA ARG A 178 -8.77 -1.04 -25.75
C ARG A 178 -7.67 -0.84 -24.72
N PRO A 179 -7.75 -1.43 -23.51
CA PRO A 179 -6.69 -1.31 -22.51
C PRO A 179 -5.50 -2.23 -22.85
N ASP A 180 -4.79 -1.93 -23.93
CA ASP A 180 -3.68 -2.72 -24.50
C ASP A 180 -2.34 -1.97 -24.56
N GLY A 181 -2.29 -0.74 -24.05
CA GLY A 181 -1.07 0.08 -24.01
C GLY A 181 -0.04 -0.34 -22.97
N THR A 182 1.10 0.37 -22.98
CA THR A 182 2.23 0.07 -22.09
C THR A 182 1.91 0.24 -20.61
N ALA A 183 0.86 1.00 -20.27
CA ALA A 183 0.35 1.07 -18.90
C ALA A 183 -0.15 -0.31 -18.41
N PHE A 184 -0.76 -1.09 -19.30
CA PHE A 184 -1.29 -2.42 -18.99
C PHE A 184 -0.27 -3.53 -19.23
N THR A 185 0.49 -3.44 -20.32
CA THR A 185 1.38 -4.51 -20.77
C THR A 185 2.78 -4.44 -20.16
N THR A 186 3.30 -3.24 -19.92
CA THR A 186 4.62 -3.02 -19.31
C THR A 186 4.48 -2.73 -17.82
N PHE A 187 3.84 -1.62 -17.42
CA PHE A 187 3.75 -1.22 -16.01
C PHE A 187 3.01 -2.27 -15.18
N LEU A 188 1.73 -2.51 -15.46
CA LEU A 188 0.98 -3.56 -14.73
C LEU A 188 1.52 -4.96 -15.03
N GLY A 189 2.08 -5.18 -16.22
CA GLY A 189 2.78 -6.42 -16.57
C GLY A 189 3.90 -6.72 -15.58
N THR A 190 4.79 -5.77 -15.29
CA THR A 190 5.89 -5.94 -14.33
C THR A 190 5.38 -6.05 -12.89
N LEU A 191 4.42 -5.23 -12.48
CA LEU A 191 3.86 -5.29 -11.12
C LEU A 191 3.20 -6.65 -10.84
N ASN A 192 2.53 -7.23 -11.84
CA ASN A 192 1.84 -8.51 -11.70
C ASN A 192 2.68 -9.71 -12.16
N ASN A 193 3.89 -9.49 -12.71
CA ASN A 193 4.77 -10.52 -13.25
C ASN A 193 6.24 -10.08 -13.02
N ALA A 194 6.87 -10.55 -11.93
CA ALA A 194 8.17 -10.04 -11.50
C ALA A 194 9.23 -10.07 -12.60
N THR A 195 9.71 -8.89 -12.96
CA THR A 195 10.96 -8.76 -13.72
C THR A 195 11.86 -7.82 -12.95
N SER A 196 12.96 -8.34 -12.42
CA SER A 196 14.05 -7.52 -11.86
C SER A 196 14.77 -6.77 -12.99
N ARG A 197 15.46 -5.67 -12.68
CA ARG A 197 16.19 -4.83 -13.65
C ARG A 197 17.27 -5.56 -14.46
N ASP A 198 17.73 -6.71 -13.99
CA ASP A 198 18.71 -7.57 -14.65
C ASP A 198 18.06 -8.61 -15.60
N GLY A 199 16.75 -8.53 -15.82
CA GLY A 199 16.01 -9.45 -16.67
C GLY A 199 15.75 -10.81 -16.04
N THR A 200 16.06 -10.99 -14.75
CA THR A 200 15.81 -12.24 -14.05
C THR A 200 14.35 -12.31 -13.59
N THR A 201 13.58 -13.25 -14.16
CA THR A 201 12.23 -13.57 -13.68
C THR A 201 12.34 -14.31 -12.36
N SER A 202 12.24 -13.56 -11.25
CA SER A 202 11.92 -14.18 -9.95
C SER A 202 10.43 -14.50 -9.98
N SER A 203 9.99 -15.66 -9.50
CA SER A 203 8.57 -15.81 -9.19
C SER A 203 8.20 -14.82 -8.08
N GLY A 204 7.45 -13.76 -8.35
CA GLY A 204 7.00 -12.88 -7.27
C GLY A 204 6.44 -11.54 -7.69
N CYS A 205 5.12 -11.40 -7.66
CA CYS A 205 4.46 -10.13 -7.93
C CYS A 205 4.91 -9.01 -6.96
N PHE A 206 4.78 -7.76 -7.38
CA PHE A 206 5.26 -6.60 -6.62
C PHE A 206 4.66 -6.58 -5.21
N ALA A 207 5.53 -6.45 -4.19
CA ALA A 207 5.20 -6.54 -2.77
C ALA A 207 4.41 -7.81 -2.38
N GLY A 208 4.59 -8.92 -3.11
CA GLY A 208 3.86 -10.17 -2.88
C GLY A 208 2.41 -10.18 -3.38
N HIS A 209 2.01 -9.19 -4.19
CA HIS A 209 0.64 -8.99 -4.67
C HIS A 209 0.58 -8.96 -6.20
N CYS A 210 -0.32 -9.74 -6.80
CA CYS A 210 -0.48 -9.93 -8.26
C CYS A 210 -1.77 -9.34 -8.82
N ASP A 211 -2.48 -8.57 -8.00
CA ASP A 211 -3.77 -7.96 -8.26
C ASP A 211 -3.66 -6.44 -8.43
N TRP A 212 -2.49 -5.97 -8.88
CA TRP A 212 -2.27 -4.56 -9.20
C TRP A 212 -3.05 -4.18 -10.45
N ARG A 213 -3.67 -3.01 -10.40
CA ARG A 213 -4.42 -2.42 -11.50
C ARG A 213 -4.17 -0.91 -11.56
N LEU A 214 -4.57 -0.30 -12.66
CA LEU A 214 -4.80 1.15 -12.64
C LEU A 214 -6.02 1.44 -11.72
N PRO A 215 -5.96 2.51 -10.92
CA PRO A 215 -7.10 2.97 -10.14
C PRO A 215 -8.21 3.48 -11.06
N SER A 216 -9.46 3.41 -10.62
CA SER A 216 -10.53 4.21 -11.24
C SER A 216 -10.30 5.70 -10.99
N ILE A 217 -10.96 6.56 -11.76
CA ILE A 217 -10.81 8.00 -11.61
C ILE A 217 -11.23 8.50 -10.22
N VAL A 218 -12.24 7.85 -9.63
CA VAL A 218 -12.74 8.17 -8.28
C VAL A 218 -11.69 7.80 -7.23
N GLU A 219 -11.03 6.65 -7.37
CA GLU A 219 -9.98 6.21 -6.46
C GLU A 219 -8.73 7.07 -6.57
N LEU A 220 -8.27 7.39 -7.79
CA LEU A 220 -7.09 8.21 -8.02
C LEU A 220 -7.26 9.63 -7.46
N ARG A 221 -8.46 10.19 -7.55
CA ARG A 221 -8.77 11.48 -6.91
C ARG A 221 -8.61 11.47 -5.39
N THR A 222 -8.77 10.32 -4.73
CA THR A 222 -8.69 10.27 -3.26
C THR A 222 -7.30 10.57 -2.71
N ILE A 223 -6.24 10.47 -3.52
CA ILE A 223 -4.87 10.76 -3.09
C ILE A 223 -4.40 12.17 -3.47
N VAL A 224 -5.26 12.98 -4.07
CA VAL A 224 -5.00 14.42 -4.26
C VAL A 224 -5.03 15.12 -2.90
N ASP A 225 -3.99 15.89 -2.63
CA ASP A 225 -3.89 16.77 -1.47
C ASP A 225 -3.56 18.20 -1.91
N LEU A 226 -4.56 19.07 -1.85
CA LEU A 226 -4.41 20.49 -2.22
C LEU A 226 -3.64 21.31 -1.18
N THR A 227 -3.32 20.71 -0.04
CA THR A 227 -2.50 21.33 1.01
C THR A 227 -1.03 20.89 0.94
N ALA A 228 -0.70 19.99 0.00
CA ALA A 228 0.66 19.54 -0.21
C ALA A 228 1.60 20.71 -0.57
N PRO A 229 2.85 20.72 -0.07
CA PRO A 229 3.81 21.76 -0.39
C PRO A 229 4.01 21.93 -1.90
N GLY A 230 3.82 23.15 -2.41
CA GLY A 230 4.00 23.48 -3.82
C GLY A 230 2.82 23.15 -4.74
N CYS A 231 1.75 22.53 -4.25
CA CYS A 231 0.53 22.31 -5.03
C CYS A 231 -0.01 23.64 -5.58
N GLY A 232 -0.30 23.69 -6.89
CA GLY A 232 -0.74 24.89 -7.60
C GLY A 232 0.38 25.86 -8.02
N ASP A 233 1.58 25.69 -7.47
CA ASP A 233 2.77 26.53 -7.75
C ASP A 233 3.91 25.71 -8.39
N GLY A 234 3.55 24.70 -9.20
CA GLY A 234 4.48 23.83 -9.93
C GLY A 234 4.90 22.55 -9.19
N GLY A 235 4.51 22.39 -7.92
CA GLY A 235 4.63 21.13 -7.18
C GLY A 235 3.40 20.23 -7.33
N ALA A 236 3.57 18.95 -6.98
CA ALA A 236 2.47 17.98 -7.07
C ALA A 236 1.53 18.07 -5.87
N CYS A 237 0.24 18.03 -6.13
CA CYS A 237 -0.86 18.03 -5.17
C CYS A 237 -1.06 16.64 -4.56
N ILE A 238 -0.04 16.14 -3.86
CA ILE A 238 -0.02 14.84 -3.17
C ILE A 238 1.04 14.87 -2.07
N ASP A 239 0.83 14.10 -0.99
CA ASP A 239 1.85 13.91 0.04
C ASP A 239 3.00 13.02 -0.47
N GLN A 240 4.02 13.66 -1.04
CA GLN A 240 5.20 12.97 -1.57
C GLN A 240 6.05 12.27 -0.48
N THR A 241 5.85 12.58 0.80
CA THR A 241 6.52 11.86 1.90
C THR A 241 5.90 10.48 2.15
N VAL A 242 4.71 10.24 1.62
CA VAL A 242 3.92 9.01 1.79
C VAL A 242 3.80 8.21 0.50
N PHE A 243 3.68 8.89 -0.65
CA PHE A 243 3.45 8.27 -1.95
C PHE A 243 4.70 8.22 -2.85
N GLY A 244 5.83 8.73 -2.36
CA GLY A 244 7.05 8.91 -3.14
C GLY A 244 7.02 10.19 -3.98
N PRO A 245 8.13 10.49 -4.69
CA PRO A 245 8.19 11.65 -5.56
C PRO A 245 7.12 11.52 -6.67
N THR A 246 6.59 12.65 -7.13
CA THR A 246 5.49 12.65 -8.11
C THR A 246 5.63 13.85 -9.02
N ILE A 247 5.65 13.60 -10.32
CA ILE A 247 5.60 14.64 -11.34
C ILE A 247 4.26 15.37 -11.28
N ALA A 248 4.32 16.70 -11.28
CA ALA A 248 3.18 17.61 -11.24
C ALA A 248 2.43 17.64 -12.60
N PHE A 249 1.88 16.50 -13.04
CA PHE A 249 1.23 16.35 -14.34
C PHE A 249 0.03 15.39 -14.31
N PHE A 250 -0.40 14.92 -15.48
CA PHE A 250 -1.58 14.09 -15.66
C PHE A 250 -1.27 12.59 -15.47
N TYR A 251 -2.11 11.91 -14.70
CA TYR A 251 -2.01 10.47 -14.42
C TYR A 251 -3.23 9.72 -14.93
N TRP A 252 -3.01 8.68 -15.74
CA TRP A 252 -4.07 7.84 -16.26
C TRP A 252 -4.86 7.12 -15.15
N SER A 253 -6.15 6.95 -15.38
CA SER A 253 -7.01 6.03 -14.64
C SER A 253 -7.46 4.86 -15.53
N ALA A 254 -8.06 3.85 -14.94
CA ALA A 254 -8.74 2.75 -15.65
C ALA A 254 -10.10 3.15 -16.26
N THR A 255 -10.54 4.39 -16.09
CA THR A 255 -11.89 4.83 -16.49
C THR A 255 -11.86 5.38 -17.90
N THR A 256 -12.54 4.72 -18.84
CA THR A 256 -12.73 5.23 -20.21
C THR A 256 -13.75 6.36 -20.26
N ASP A 257 -13.61 7.24 -21.23
CA ASP A 257 -14.61 8.27 -21.51
C ASP A 257 -15.76 7.67 -22.33
N ALA A 258 -16.97 7.67 -21.74
CA ALA A 258 -18.14 7.06 -22.35
C ALA A 258 -18.63 7.83 -23.58
N ASP A 259 -18.41 9.14 -23.62
CA ASP A 259 -18.80 10.00 -24.74
C ASP A 259 -17.75 9.99 -25.86
N LEU A 260 -16.49 9.72 -25.50
CA LEU A 260 -15.34 9.64 -26.41
C LEU A 260 -14.56 8.34 -26.18
N PRO A 261 -14.97 7.21 -26.78
CA PRO A 261 -14.39 5.89 -26.47
C PRO A 261 -12.92 5.67 -26.86
N VAL A 262 -12.24 6.68 -27.41
CA VAL A 262 -10.79 6.69 -27.69
C VAL A 262 -10.02 7.57 -26.70
N PHE A 263 -10.69 8.02 -25.64
CA PHE A 263 -10.17 8.82 -24.55
C PHE A 263 -10.32 8.07 -23.23
N ALA A 264 -9.35 8.24 -22.35
CA ALA A 264 -9.42 7.79 -20.96
C ALA A 264 -9.37 8.98 -20.01
N TRP A 265 -9.98 8.84 -18.84
CA TRP A 265 -9.94 9.84 -17.78
C TRP A 265 -8.65 9.73 -16.97
N GLY A 266 -8.19 10.85 -16.43
CA GLY A 266 -7.08 10.91 -15.49
C GLY A 266 -7.15 12.13 -14.58
N VAL A 267 -6.24 12.17 -13.61
CA VAL A 267 -6.14 13.23 -12.60
C VAL A 267 -4.87 14.04 -12.84
N ALA A 268 -4.99 15.36 -12.84
CA ALA A 268 -3.85 16.26 -12.89
C ALA A 268 -3.35 16.57 -11.48
N PHE A 269 -2.11 16.18 -11.16
CA PHE A 269 -1.46 16.49 -9.89
C PHE A 269 -0.74 17.83 -9.88
N GLY A 270 -0.59 18.55 -11.00
CA GLY A 270 0.22 19.78 -11.06
C GLY A 270 -0.47 21.12 -10.85
N ALA A 271 -1.79 21.14 -10.70
CA ALA A 271 -2.55 22.38 -10.54
C ALA A 271 -3.50 22.30 -9.35
N ASP A 272 -4.71 21.80 -9.57
CA ASP A 272 -5.83 21.84 -8.62
C ASP A 272 -6.45 20.45 -8.38
N GLY A 273 -5.80 19.37 -8.80
CA GLY A 273 -6.41 18.03 -8.76
C GLY A 273 -7.50 17.82 -9.81
N GLY A 274 -7.51 18.64 -10.87
CA GLY A 274 -8.47 18.56 -11.96
C GLY A 274 -8.59 17.17 -12.57
N VAL A 275 -9.78 16.86 -13.09
CA VAL A 275 -10.02 15.63 -13.86
C VAL A 275 -10.45 16.01 -15.25
N SER A 276 -9.77 15.40 -16.22
CA SER A 276 -10.03 15.55 -17.64
C SER A 276 -9.76 14.22 -18.33
N SER A 277 -10.20 14.09 -19.57
CA SER A 277 -9.86 12.97 -20.43
C SER A 277 -8.82 13.38 -21.47
N ALA A 278 -8.03 12.42 -21.93
CA ALA A 278 -7.02 12.58 -22.97
C ALA A 278 -7.06 11.39 -23.93
N ILE A 279 -6.56 11.58 -25.15
CA ILE A 279 -6.50 10.53 -26.17
C ILE A 279 -5.58 9.40 -25.68
N GLU A 280 -6.02 8.15 -25.86
CA GLU A 280 -5.41 6.99 -25.19
C GLU A 280 -3.99 6.64 -25.67
N ASP A 281 -3.56 7.14 -26.83
CA ASP A 281 -2.21 6.89 -27.39
C ASP A 281 -1.14 7.83 -26.82
N ALA A 282 -1.52 8.83 -26.01
CA ALA A 282 -0.58 9.71 -25.33
C ALA A 282 0.17 8.97 -24.21
N THR A 283 1.49 9.18 -24.12
CA THR A 283 2.31 8.70 -23.00
C THR A 283 2.12 9.64 -21.82
N LEU A 284 1.57 9.15 -20.71
CA LEU A 284 1.34 9.91 -19.49
C LEU A 284 1.66 9.05 -18.26
N PHE A 285 1.66 9.66 -17.08
CA PHE A 285 2.06 8.99 -15.86
C PHE A 285 0.99 8.01 -15.36
N VAL A 286 1.40 7.03 -14.56
CA VAL A 286 0.51 6.03 -13.96
C VAL A 286 0.89 5.78 -12.51
N ARG A 287 -0.05 5.22 -11.74
CA ARG A 287 0.19 4.68 -10.41
C ARG A 287 -0.59 3.39 -10.23
N GLY A 288 0.03 2.39 -9.61
CA GLY A 288 -0.60 1.12 -9.31
C GLY A 288 -1.45 1.19 -8.05
N ALA A 289 -2.62 0.55 -8.06
CA ALA A 289 -3.47 0.38 -6.90
C ALA A 289 -4.03 -1.05 -6.81
N ARG A 290 -4.36 -1.47 -5.59
CA ARG A 290 -5.07 -2.72 -5.30
C ARG A 290 -5.94 -2.59 -4.05
N SER A 291 -6.84 -3.54 -3.82
CA SER A 291 -7.63 -3.61 -2.59
C SER A 291 -6.80 -4.21 -1.45
N ALA A 292 -6.75 -3.55 -0.30
CA ALA A 292 -5.92 -3.95 0.83
C ALA A 292 -6.70 -4.61 1.98
N LEU A 293 -7.92 -4.14 2.25
CA LEU A 293 -8.64 -4.39 3.52
C LEU A 293 -10.09 -4.85 3.38
#